data_AF-A0A1I8JH45-F1
#
_entry.id   AF-A0A1I8JH45-F1
#
_cell.length_a   1.000
_cell.length_b   1.000
_cell.length_c   1.000
_cell.angle_alpha   90.00
_cell.angle_beta   90.00
_cell.angle_gamma   90.00
#
_symmetry.space_group_name_H-M   'P 1'
#
loop_
_entity.id
_entity.type
_entity.pdbx_description
1 polymer ?
#
loop_
_entity_poly.entity_id
_entity_poly.type
_entity_poly.pdbx_seq_one_letter_code
_entity_poly.pdbx_strand_id
1 'polypeptide(L)'
;MQVHPKFIIRSSFFLMQRKCIEFALKAKPVRRYIPQRRLQYKIWWFVTSTPFEYGIFLLIMLNTIALAMKFEGQPETYSSVLDYFNMLFTAIFTIEFILKLVAFSFRNYFSDLWNVLDFVIVLGSYIDIISSKIVSSKATISISFFRLFRAMRLVKLLNRGEHLRTLLWTFIKSFQALPYVALLILMLFFIYAVIGMQMFGKIRLDAETHINRNNNFRTFFSASLVLFRSATGEAWQEILLACVNAEAKCDHHSDPYIEWKTHNHSGQTEEPSCQQLVGYPYFISFYIICSFL
;
A
#
# COMPACT_ATOMS: atom_id res chain seq x y z
N MET A 1 -2.23 -31.48 -28.37
CA MET A 1 -3.70 -31.47 -28.11
C MET A 1 -4.23 -30.11 -28.57
N GLN A 2 -4.62 -29.98 -29.85
CA GLN A 2 -5.14 -28.72 -30.40
C GLN A 2 -6.64 -28.65 -30.16
N VAL A 3 -7.09 -27.75 -29.28
CA VAL A 3 -8.52 -27.51 -29.05
C VAL A 3 -9.07 -26.79 -30.28
N HIS A 4 -10.02 -27.42 -30.99
CA HIS A 4 -10.62 -26.85 -32.20
C HIS A 4 -11.32 -25.51 -31.89
N PRO A 5 -11.10 -24.45 -32.69
CA PRO A 5 -11.65 -23.11 -32.43
C PRO A 5 -13.18 -23.05 -32.32
N LYS A 6 -13.91 -23.95 -33.00
CA LYS A 6 -15.38 -24.08 -32.89
C LYS A 6 -15.86 -24.48 -31.49
N PHE A 7 -15.06 -25.25 -30.74
CA PHE A 7 -15.40 -25.69 -29.39
C PHE A 7 -15.23 -24.56 -28.37
N ILE A 8 -14.18 -23.74 -28.53
CA ILE A 8 -13.92 -22.55 -27.71
C ILE A 8 -15.04 -21.52 -27.90
N ILE A 9 -15.46 -21.25 -29.16
CA ILE A 9 -16.54 -20.32 -29.46
C ILE A 9 -17.87 -20.77 -28.83
N ARG A 10 -18.20 -22.06 -28.93
CA ARG A 10 -19.43 -22.63 -28.36
C ARG A 10 -19.43 -22.60 -26.82
N SER A 11 -18.30 -22.89 -26.19
CA SER A 11 -18.12 -22.81 -24.73
C SER A 11 -18.26 -21.37 -24.23
N SER A 12 -17.57 -20.42 -24.87
CA SER A 12 -17.66 -18.99 -24.54
C SER A 12 -19.07 -18.43 -24.74
N PHE A 13 -19.77 -18.84 -25.80
CA PHE A 13 -21.16 -18.45 -26.04
C PHE A 13 -22.10 -18.96 -24.95
N PHE A 14 -21.96 -20.23 -24.55
CA PHE A 14 -22.78 -20.81 -23.49
C PHE A 14 -22.51 -20.16 -22.12
N LEU A 15 -21.23 -19.85 -21.83
CA LEU A 15 -20.84 -19.11 -20.63
C LEU A 15 -21.45 -17.70 -20.62
N MET A 16 -21.46 -17.03 -21.77
CA MET A 16 -22.07 -15.70 -21.93
C MET A 16 -23.59 -15.75 -21.71
N GLN A 17 -24.29 -16.71 -22.33
CA GLN A 17 -25.73 -16.90 -22.12
C GLN A 17 -26.06 -17.12 -20.63
N ARG A 18 -25.30 -17.98 -19.95
CA ARG A 18 -25.51 -18.25 -18.52
C ARG A 18 -25.33 -16.99 -17.67
N LYS A 19 -24.28 -16.20 -17.92
CA LYS A 19 -24.04 -14.93 -17.21
C LYS A 19 -25.17 -13.91 -17.45
N CYS A 20 -25.67 -13.80 -18.68
CA CYS A 20 -26.77 -12.89 -19.00
C CYS A 20 -28.07 -13.29 -18.31
N ILE A 21 -28.41 -14.59 -18.32
CA ILE A 21 -29.61 -15.11 -17.64
C ILE A 21 -29.51 -14.89 -16.13
N GLU A 22 -28.35 -15.18 -15.54
CA GLU A 22 -28.13 -14.98 -14.11
C GLU A 22 -28.24 -13.48 -13.71
N PHE A 23 -27.69 -12.59 -14.54
CA PHE A 23 -27.84 -11.15 -14.34
C PHE A 23 -29.30 -10.72 -14.43
N ALA A 24 -30.03 -11.16 -15.47
CA ALA A 24 -31.44 -10.83 -15.65
C ALA A 24 -32.31 -11.27 -14.46
N LEU A 25 -32.02 -12.45 -13.89
CA LEU A 25 -32.76 -12.98 -12.74
C LEU A 25 -32.39 -12.29 -11.42
N LYS A 26 -31.14 -11.83 -11.25
CA LYS A 26 -30.64 -11.26 -9.98
C LYS A 26 -30.60 -9.73 -9.96
N ALA A 27 -30.81 -9.07 -11.09
CA ALA A 27 -30.72 -7.62 -11.20
C ALA A 27 -31.75 -6.94 -10.28
N LYS A 28 -31.26 -6.03 -9.44
CA LYS A 28 -32.09 -5.15 -8.61
C LYS A 28 -32.00 -3.73 -9.16
N PRO A 29 -33.09 -2.94 -9.10
CA PRO A 29 -33.05 -1.56 -9.56
C PRO A 29 -32.05 -0.74 -8.75
N VAL A 30 -31.23 0.04 -9.45
CA VAL A 30 -30.29 0.97 -8.81
C VAL A 30 -31.09 2.12 -8.21
N ARG A 31 -31.00 2.31 -6.87
CA ARG A 31 -31.64 3.44 -6.20
C ARG A 31 -30.90 4.74 -6.54
N ARG A 32 -31.46 5.56 -7.42
CA ARG A 32 -31.03 6.95 -7.62
C ARG A 32 -31.88 7.86 -6.74
N TYR A 33 -31.23 8.65 -5.87
CA TYR A 33 -31.93 9.63 -5.05
C TYR A 33 -32.23 10.89 -5.87
N ILE A 34 -33.50 11.32 -5.86
CA ILE A 34 -33.94 12.58 -6.47
C ILE A 34 -34.58 13.41 -5.35
N PRO A 35 -34.06 14.62 -5.06
CA PRO A 35 -34.61 15.46 -4.00
C PRO A 35 -35.97 16.05 -4.37
N GLN A 36 -36.88 16.17 -3.40
CA GLN A 36 -38.24 16.70 -3.62
C GLN A 36 -38.31 18.24 -3.54
N ARG A 37 -37.43 18.89 -2.78
CA ARG A 37 -37.46 20.34 -2.57
C ARG A 37 -36.88 21.09 -3.78
N ARG A 38 -37.54 22.16 -4.26
CA ARG A 38 -37.13 22.92 -5.46
C ARG A 38 -35.69 23.44 -5.41
N LEU A 39 -35.27 24.05 -4.30
CA LEU A 39 -33.91 24.58 -4.16
C LEU A 39 -32.87 23.44 -4.16
N GLN A 40 -33.15 22.37 -3.43
CA GLN A 40 -32.29 21.19 -3.37
C GLN A 40 -32.16 20.51 -4.73
N TYR A 41 -33.26 20.45 -5.50
CA TYR A 41 -33.25 19.92 -6.86
C TYR A 41 -32.37 20.75 -7.80
N LYS A 42 -32.41 22.09 -7.71
CA LYS A 42 -31.50 22.96 -8.49
C LYS A 42 -30.03 22.69 -8.16
N ILE A 43 -29.70 22.58 -6.88
CA ILE A 43 -28.33 22.28 -6.42
C ILE A 43 -27.91 20.88 -6.88
N TRP A 44 -28.78 19.88 -6.71
CA TRP A 44 -28.53 18.51 -7.15
C TRP A 44 -28.30 18.42 -8.65
N TRP A 45 -29.11 19.12 -9.44
CA TRP A 45 -28.96 19.18 -10.90
C TRP A 45 -27.64 19.82 -11.31
N PHE A 46 -27.22 20.89 -10.62
CA PHE A 46 -25.92 21.53 -10.85
C PHE A 46 -24.75 20.62 -10.49
N VAL A 47 -24.77 20.00 -9.31
CA VAL A 47 -23.70 19.12 -8.80
C VAL A 47 -23.56 17.84 -9.63
N THR A 48 -24.66 17.36 -10.21
CA THR A 48 -24.70 16.16 -11.08
C THR A 48 -24.45 16.51 -12.55
N SER A 49 -24.18 17.78 -12.88
CA SER A 49 -23.96 18.20 -14.27
C SER A 49 -22.55 17.84 -14.74
N THR A 50 -22.43 17.42 -16.01
CA THR A 50 -21.13 17.07 -16.60
C THR A 50 -20.11 18.23 -16.58
N PRO A 51 -20.47 19.52 -16.79
CA PRO A 51 -19.50 20.61 -16.69
C PRO A 51 -18.96 20.80 -15.28
N PHE A 52 -19.79 20.62 -14.24
CA PHE A 52 -19.33 20.68 -12.85
C PHE A 52 -18.33 19.55 -12.57
N GLU A 53 -18.60 18.34 -13.05
CA GLU A 53 -17.68 17.20 -12.91
C GLU A 53 -16.34 17.43 -13.59
N TYR A 54 -16.33 17.91 -14.85
CA TYR A 54 -15.09 18.27 -15.55
C TYR A 54 -14.35 19.43 -14.87
N GLY A 55 -15.08 20.42 -14.34
CA GLY A 55 -14.50 21.53 -13.59
C GLY A 55 -13.75 21.07 -12.34
N ILE A 56 -14.37 20.20 -11.53
CA ILE A 56 -13.69 19.62 -10.38
C ILE A 56 -12.52 18.74 -10.79
N PHE A 57 -12.66 17.96 -11.87
CA PHE A 57 -11.55 17.15 -12.38
C PHE A 57 -10.33 18.01 -12.76
N LEU A 58 -10.56 19.12 -13.48
CA LEU A 58 -9.50 20.08 -13.83
C LEU A 58 -8.83 20.65 -12.57
N LEU A 59 -9.60 21.02 -11.55
CA LEU A 59 -9.08 21.54 -10.30
C LEU A 59 -8.23 20.52 -9.52
N ILE A 60 -8.61 19.23 -9.55
CA ILE A 60 -7.78 18.16 -8.99
C ILE A 60 -6.46 18.08 -9.75
N MET A 61 -6.48 18.15 -11.08
CA MET A 61 -5.25 18.10 -11.88
C MET A 61 -4.33 19.28 -11.64
N LEU A 62 -4.88 20.49 -11.55
CA LEU A 62 -4.10 21.68 -11.17
C LEU A 62 -3.52 21.55 -9.75
N ASN A 63 -4.26 20.98 -8.81
CA ASN A 63 -3.74 20.72 -7.47
C ASN A 63 -2.60 19.69 -7.46
N THR A 64 -2.69 18.64 -8.29
CA THR A 64 -1.61 17.65 -8.48
C THR A 64 -0.34 18.30 -8.99
N ILE A 65 -0.46 19.16 -10.02
CA ILE A 65 0.68 19.88 -10.58
C ILE A 65 1.30 20.80 -9.52
N ALA A 66 0.48 21.52 -8.75
CA ALA A 66 0.95 22.35 -7.63
C ALA A 66 1.71 21.55 -6.56
N LEU A 67 1.32 20.29 -6.31
CA LEU A 67 2.04 19.40 -5.39
C LEU A 67 3.37 18.93 -5.99
N ALA A 68 3.39 18.58 -7.29
CA ALA A 68 4.58 18.12 -8.00
C ALA A 68 5.64 19.22 -8.20
N MET A 69 5.23 20.49 -8.16
CA MET A 69 6.11 21.65 -8.27
C MET A 69 6.98 21.92 -7.02
N LYS A 70 6.72 21.29 -5.86
CA LYS A 70 7.56 21.47 -4.67
C LYS A 70 8.93 20.80 -4.85
N PHE A 71 10.00 21.53 -4.52
CA PHE A 71 11.38 21.00 -4.56
C PHE A 71 12.22 21.47 -3.37
N GLU A 72 13.33 20.77 -3.11
CA GLU A 72 14.26 21.08 -2.02
C GLU A 72 15.11 22.32 -2.36
N GLY A 73 15.27 23.24 -1.41
CA GLY A 73 16.02 24.49 -1.61
C GLY A 73 15.24 25.61 -2.33
N GLN A 74 13.92 25.49 -2.44
CA GLN A 74 13.08 26.51 -3.07
C GLN A 74 13.05 27.83 -2.28
N PRO A 75 12.96 29.00 -2.96
CA PRO A 75 12.82 30.30 -2.29
C PRO A 75 11.57 30.38 -1.41
N GLU A 76 11.64 31.13 -0.29
CA GLU A 76 10.51 31.27 0.64
C GLU A 76 9.26 31.88 0.00
N THR A 77 9.46 32.81 -0.95
CA THR A 77 8.36 33.42 -1.73
C THR A 77 7.64 32.37 -2.57
N TYR A 78 8.39 31.49 -3.22
CA TYR A 78 7.84 30.38 -4.02
C TYR A 78 7.05 29.40 -3.14
N SER A 79 7.61 29.03 -1.98
CA SER A 79 6.92 28.17 -1.01
C SER A 79 5.60 28.78 -0.54
N SER A 80 5.62 30.09 -0.24
CA SER A 80 4.44 30.83 0.21
C SER A 80 3.34 30.83 -0.85
N VAL A 81 3.69 31.07 -2.12
CA VAL A 81 2.75 31.02 -3.26
C VAL A 81 2.12 29.64 -3.39
N LEU A 82 2.89 28.56 -3.31
CA LEU A 82 2.36 27.20 -3.36
C LEU A 82 1.42 26.89 -2.19
N ASP A 83 1.70 27.43 -1.00
CA ASP A 83 0.81 27.25 0.16
C ASP A 83 -0.49 28.06 0.03
N TYR A 84 -0.47 29.25 -0.60
CA TYR A 84 -1.70 29.96 -0.98
C TYR A 84 -2.56 29.14 -1.97
N PHE A 85 -1.94 28.55 -3.00
CA PHE A 85 -2.66 27.65 -3.92
C PHE A 85 -3.26 26.45 -3.18
N ASN A 86 -2.51 25.84 -2.25
CA ASN A 86 -3.01 24.74 -1.44
C ASN A 86 -4.24 25.13 -0.60
N MET A 87 -4.23 26.33 0.00
CA MET A 87 -5.37 26.89 0.73
C MET A 87 -6.57 27.11 -0.19
N LEU A 88 -6.35 27.68 -1.38
CA LEU A 88 -7.38 27.91 -2.39
C LEU A 88 -8.06 26.60 -2.84
N PHE A 89 -7.28 25.59 -3.21
CA PHE A 89 -7.83 24.29 -3.59
C PHE A 89 -8.63 23.64 -2.46
N THR A 90 -8.15 23.77 -1.21
CA THR A 90 -8.87 23.26 -0.03
C THR A 90 -10.23 23.94 0.13
N ALA A 91 -10.29 25.26 -0.03
CA ALA A 91 -11.54 26.01 0.03
C ALA A 91 -12.52 25.54 -1.06
N ILE A 92 -12.04 25.40 -2.31
CA ILE A 92 -12.89 24.95 -3.43
C ILE A 92 -13.42 23.52 -3.20
N PHE A 93 -12.60 22.59 -2.73
CA PHE A 93 -13.05 21.23 -2.41
C PHE A 93 -13.99 21.18 -1.20
N THR A 94 -13.86 22.12 -0.28
CA THR A 94 -14.82 22.25 0.82
C THR A 94 -16.17 22.73 0.32
N ILE A 95 -16.19 23.68 -0.62
CA ILE A 95 -17.43 24.13 -1.26
C ILE A 95 -18.06 22.97 -2.05
N GLU A 96 -17.28 22.22 -2.81
CA GLU A 96 -17.74 21.00 -3.48
C GLU A 96 -18.42 20.02 -2.51
N PHE A 97 -17.77 19.73 -1.38
CA PHE A 97 -18.30 18.88 -0.33
C PHE A 97 -19.64 19.39 0.21
N ILE A 98 -19.73 20.67 0.56
CA ILE A 98 -20.95 21.29 1.10
C ILE A 98 -22.08 21.20 0.07
N LEU A 99 -21.80 21.52 -1.19
CA LEU A 99 -22.79 21.44 -2.28
C LEU A 99 -23.32 20.01 -2.45
N LYS A 100 -22.45 19.00 -2.42
CA LYS A 100 -22.88 17.59 -2.47
C LYS A 100 -23.68 17.17 -1.23
N LEU A 101 -23.25 17.60 -0.04
CA LEU A 101 -23.96 17.27 1.21
C LEU A 101 -25.40 17.81 1.19
N VAL A 102 -25.59 19.04 0.70
CA VAL A 102 -26.91 19.66 0.53
C VAL A 102 -27.70 18.96 -0.59
N ALA A 103 -27.07 18.65 -1.72
CA ALA A 103 -27.71 17.97 -2.85
C ALA A 103 -28.27 16.59 -2.47
N PHE A 104 -27.48 15.74 -1.83
CA PHE A 104 -27.84 14.33 -1.55
C PHE A 104 -28.53 14.14 -0.20
N SER A 105 -28.53 15.14 0.68
CA SER A 105 -28.86 15.01 2.10
C SER A 105 -27.87 14.12 2.86
N PHE A 106 -27.76 14.34 4.18
CA PHE A 106 -26.78 13.67 5.04
C PHE A 106 -26.80 12.13 4.89
N ARG A 107 -27.98 11.50 5.00
CA ARG A 107 -28.10 10.03 4.99
C ARG A 107 -27.61 9.39 3.68
N ASN A 108 -27.91 9.98 2.53
CA ASN A 108 -27.52 9.37 1.26
C ASN A 108 -26.09 9.72 0.89
N TYR A 109 -25.59 10.90 1.29
CA TYR A 109 -24.19 11.27 1.09
C TYR A 109 -23.25 10.25 1.75
N PHE A 110 -23.48 9.90 3.02
CA PHE A 110 -22.65 8.93 3.75
C PHE A 110 -22.91 7.46 3.39
N SER A 111 -23.93 7.16 2.58
CA SER A 111 -24.18 5.80 2.08
C SER A 111 -23.28 5.43 0.89
N ASP A 112 -22.72 6.41 0.18
CA ASP A 112 -21.79 6.18 -0.93
C ASP A 112 -20.34 6.32 -0.43
N LEU A 113 -19.59 5.22 -0.49
CA LEU A 113 -18.20 5.15 -0.03
C LEU A 113 -17.33 6.23 -0.70
N TRP A 114 -17.61 6.58 -1.95
CA TRP A 114 -16.82 7.56 -2.67
C TRP A 114 -17.05 9.01 -2.22
N ASN A 115 -18.27 9.29 -1.76
CA ASN A 115 -18.58 10.57 -1.10
C ASN A 115 -17.99 10.59 0.32
N VAL A 116 -17.98 9.47 1.04
CA VAL A 116 -17.28 9.36 2.32
C VAL A 116 -15.77 9.63 2.16
N LEU A 117 -15.14 9.10 1.12
CA LEU A 117 -13.73 9.40 0.81
C LEU A 117 -13.50 10.90 0.54
N ASP A 118 -14.40 11.56 -0.19
CA ASP A 118 -14.34 13.01 -0.43
C ASP A 118 -14.38 13.80 0.89
N PHE A 119 -15.29 13.45 1.80
CA PHE A 119 -15.35 14.04 3.14
C PHE A 119 -14.07 13.83 3.96
N VAL A 120 -13.52 12.60 3.97
CA VAL A 120 -12.26 12.30 4.68
C VAL A 120 -11.10 13.14 4.13
N ILE A 121 -11.06 13.37 2.82
CA ILE A 121 -10.02 14.20 2.18
C ILE A 121 -10.15 15.68 2.60
N VAL A 122 -11.37 16.20 2.69
CA VAL A 122 -11.62 17.57 3.19
C VAL A 122 -11.22 17.68 4.66
N LEU A 123 -11.63 16.73 5.51
CA LEU A 123 -11.20 16.70 6.93
C LEU A 123 -9.68 16.64 7.08
N GLY A 124 -9.02 15.73 6.36
CA GLY A 124 -7.56 15.59 6.38
C GLY A 124 -6.85 16.88 5.95
N SER A 125 -7.43 17.62 5.00
CA SER A 125 -6.90 18.92 4.56
C SER A 125 -7.00 19.99 5.64
N TYR A 126 -8.10 20.03 6.41
CA TYR A 126 -8.22 20.94 7.54
C TYR A 126 -7.26 20.58 8.67
N ILE A 127 -7.10 19.29 8.98
CA ILE A 127 -6.14 18.81 9.99
C ILE A 127 -4.72 19.23 9.60
N ASP A 128 -4.33 19.08 8.33
CA ASP A 128 -3.02 19.51 7.83
C ASP A 128 -2.81 21.02 8.03
N ILE A 129 -3.77 21.87 7.65
CA ILE A 129 -3.69 23.34 7.82
C ILE A 129 -3.63 23.75 9.30
N ILE A 130 -4.39 23.09 10.17
CA ILE A 130 -4.39 23.38 11.60
C ILE A 130 -3.05 22.95 12.23
N SER A 131 -2.57 21.76 11.87
CA SER A 131 -1.30 21.22 12.36
C SER A 131 -0.11 22.10 11.96
N SER A 132 -0.10 22.66 10.75
CA SER A 132 0.95 23.56 10.30
C SER A 132 0.97 24.91 11.02
N LYS A 133 -0.18 25.33 11.60
CA LYS A 133 -0.29 26.57 12.39
C LYS A 133 -0.01 26.39 13.87
N ILE A 134 -0.35 25.24 14.45
CA ILE A 134 -0.22 25.00 15.90
C ILE A 134 1.18 24.51 16.27
N VAL A 135 1.85 23.74 15.41
CA VAL A 135 3.13 23.11 15.76
C VAL A 135 4.32 24.03 15.47
N SER A 136 4.39 25.15 16.17
CA SER A 136 5.65 25.89 16.41
C SER A 136 6.53 25.21 17.48
N SER A 137 6.03 24.15 18.14
CA SER A 137 6.70 23.51 19.27
C SER A 137 6.81 21.98 19.11
N LYS A 138 8.02 21.52 18.82
CA LYS A 138 8.64 20.22 19.20
C LYS A 138 8.01 18.87 18.78
N ALA A 139 6.95 18.81 17.98
CA ALA A 139 6.41 17.54 17.46
C ALA A 139 6.73 17.34 15.96
N THR A 140 7.99 17.10 15.60
CA THR A 140 8.45 16.97 14.20
C THR A 140 7.93 15.73 13.45
N ILE A 141 7.59 14.64 14.17
CA ILE A 141 7.22 13.36 13.54
C ILE A 141 5.78 13.39 12.98
N SER A 142 4.83 14.06 13.62
CA SER A 142 3.42 14.05 13.15
C SER A 142 3.17 14.97 11.94
N ILE A 143 3.94 16.06 11.81
CA ILE A 143 3.78 17.04 10.72
C ILE A 143 4.05 16.41 9.35
N SER A 144 4.99 15.46 9.25
CA SER A 144 5.27 14.75 7.99
C SER A 144 4.13 13.84 7.56
N PHE A 145 3.43 13.22 8.51
CA PHE A 145 2.31 12.33 8.21
C PHE A 145 1.10 13.10 7.71
N PHE A 146 0.74 14.23 8.35
CA PHE A 146 -0.44 15.00 7.91
C PHE A 146 -0.27 15.60 6.51
N ARG A 147 0.96 15.89 6.10
CA ARG A 147 1.29 16.31 4.73
C ARG A 147 0.88 15.27 3.67
N LEU A 148 0.79 13.97 4.02
CA LEU A 148 0.31 12.91 3.11
C LEU A 148 -1.18 13.06 2.76
N PHE A 149 -2.00 13.72 3.59
CA PHE A 149 -3.40 13.98 3.26
C PHE A 149 -3.55 14.89 2.03
N ARG A 150 -2.54 15.70 1.68
CA ARG A 150 -2.53 16.45 0.43
C ARG A 150 -2.50 15.49 -0.76
N ALA A 151 -1.67 14.44 -0.71
CA ALA A 151 -1.58 13.43 -1.76
C ALA A 151 -2.86 12.57 -1.85
N MET A 152 -3.61 12.41 -0.75
CA MET A 152 -4.91 11.73 -0.77
C MET A 152 -5.93 12.40 -1.71
N ARG A 153 -5.76 13.68 -2.05
CA ARG A 153 -6.61 14.35 -3.06
C ARG A 153 -6.51 13.69 -4.44
N LEU A 154 -5.38 13.05 -4.76
CA LEU A 154 -5.22 12.26 -5.99
C LEU A 154 -6.21 11.09 -6.05
N VAL A 155 -6.61 10.55 -4.90
CA VAL A 155 -7.63 9.50 -4.80
C VAL A 155 -8.98 9.99 -5.32
N LYS A 156 -9.26 11.32 -5.30
CA LYS A 156 -10.47 11.87 -5.93
C LYS A 156 -10.53 11.59 -7.44
N LEU A 157 -9.39 11.43 -8.12
CA LEU A 157 -9.36 11.03 -9.54
C LEU A 157 -10.01 9.66 -9.75
N LEU A 158 -9.81 8.75 -8.79
CA LEU A 158 -10.41 7.41 -8.83
C LEU A 158 -11.93 7.46 -8.75
N ASN A 159 -12.51 8.46 -8.07
CA ASN A 159 -13.97 8.64 -7.99
C ASN A 159 -14.57 9.11 -9.33
N ARG A 160 -13.79 9.76 -10.20
CA ARG A 160 -14.30 10.35 -11.45
C ARG A 160 -14.40 9.36 -12.60
N GLY A 161 -13.47 8.40 -12.66
CA GLY A 161 -13.50 7.38 -13.71
C GLY A 161 -14.47 6.25 -13.37
N GLU A 162 -15.69 6.24 -13.93
CA GLU A 162 -16.63 5.10 -13.78
C GLU A 162 -15.97 3.77 -14.17
N HIS A 163 -15.18 3.78 -15.25
CA HIS A 163 -14.42 2.62 -15.69
C HIS A 163 -13.37 2.20 -14.65
N LEU A 164 -12.62 3.16 -14.10
CA LEU A 164 -11.60 2.90 -13.08
C LEU A 164 -12.20 2.37 -11.77
N ARG A 165 -13.34 2.92 -11.34
CA ARG A 165 -14.11 2.40 -10.18
C ARG A 165 -14.53 0.97 -10.40
N THR A 166 -15.03 0.67 -11.60
CA THR A 166 -15.45 -0.69 -11.97
C THR A 166 -14.25 -1.64 -11.97
N LEU A 167 -13.13 -1.25 -12.56
CA LEU A 167 -11.88 -2.04 -12.56
C LEU A 167 -11.38 -2.31 -11.14
N LEU A 168 -11.26 -1.28 -10.30
CA LEU A 168 -10.85 -1.43 -8.90
C LEU A 168 -11.82 -2.32 -8.12
N TRP A 169 -13.13 -2.16 -8.33
CA TRP A 169 -14.13 -3.01 -7.70
C TRP A 169 -13.98 -4.47 -8.14
N THR A 170 -13.78 -4.73 -9.43
CA THR A 170 -13.55 -6.09 -9.94
C THR A 170 -12.27 -6.69 -9.37
N PHE A 171 -11.19 -5.90 -9.25
CA PHE A 171 -9.95 -6.36 -8.64
C PHE A 171 -10.12 -6.73 -7.16
N ILE A 172 -10.78 -5.87 -6.38
CA ILE A 172 -11.10 -6.15 -4.97
C ILE A 172 -11.96 -7.41 -4.86
N LYS A 173 -12.95 -7.60 -5.75
CA LYS A 173 -13.79 -8.80 -5.77
C LYS A 173 -13.02 -10.06 -6.10
N SER A 174 -12.06 -10.00 -7.02
CA SER A 174 -11.18 -11.12 -7.33
C SER A 174 -10.31 -11.50 -6.13
N PHE A 175 -9.78 -10.52 -5.39
CA PHE A 175 -9.00 -10.81 -4.19
C PHE A 175 -9.86 -11.45 -3.07
N GLN A 176 -11.09 -10.98 -2.89
CA GLN A 176 -12.06 -11.57 -1.96
C GLN A 176 -12.41 -13.03 -2.28
N ALA A 177 -12.19 -13.48 -3.52
CA ALA A 177 -12.43 -14.87 -3.93
C ALA A 177 -11.27 -15.82 -3.59
N LEU A 178 -10.09 -15.30 -3.20
CA LEU A 178 -8.87 -16.09 -2.97
C LEU A 178 -8.28 -15.98 -1.54
N PRO A 179 -9.08 -15.92 -0.46
CA PRO A 179 -8.54 -15.74 0.90
C PRO A 179 -7.68 -16.92 1.35
N TYR A 180 -8.00 -18.14 0.92
CA TYR A 180 -7.27 -19.34 1.31
C TYR A 180 -5.87 -19.39 0.69
N VAL A 181 -5.70 -18.92 -0.55
CA VAL A 181 -4.39 -18.84 -1.20
C VAL A 181 -3.51 -17.83 -0.48
N ALA A 182 -4.06 -16.65 -0.16
CA ALA A 182 -3.34 -15.65 0.63
C ALA A 182 -2.94 -16.18 2.02
N LEU A 183 -3.80 -16.96 2.67
CA LEU A 183 -3.50 -17.59 3.96
C LEU A 183 -2.35 -18.61 3.83
N LEU A 184 -2.33 -19.42 2.77
CA LEU A 184 -1.22 -20.35 2.52
C LEU A 184 0.12 -19.62 2.35
N ILE A 185 0.15 -18.51 1.61
CA ILE A 185 1.34 -17.67 1.46
C ILE A 185 1.78 -17.10 2.83
N LEU A 186 0.85 -16.57 3.63
CA LEU A 186 1.16 -16.06 4.97
C LEU A 186 1.69 -17.15 5.91
N MET A 187 1.14 -18.37 5.82
CA MET A 187 1.60 -19.52 6.60
C MET A 187 3.02 -19.94 6.19
N LEU A 188 3.32 -19.94 4.89
CA LEU A 188 4.67 -20.18 4.38
C LEU A 188 5.66 -19.17 4.97
N PHE A 189 5.34 -17.88 4.87
CA PHE A 189 6.17 -16.80 5.44
C PHE A 189 6.37 -16.97 6.94
N PHE A 190 5.32 -17.34 7.68
CA PHE A 190 5.40 -17.59 9.12
C PHE A 190 6.37 -18.73 9.46
N ILE A 191 6.21 -19.89 8.82
CA ILE A 191 7.04 -21.08 9.08
C ILE A 191 8.51 -20.77 8.76
N TYR A 192 8.78 -20.22 7.56
CA TYR A 192 10.15 -19.89 7.17
C TYR A 192 10.73 -18.78 8.04
N ALA A 193 9.97 -17.76 8.44
CA ALA A 193 10.50 -16.71 9.31
C ALA A 193 10.95 -17.27 10.66
N VAL A 194 10.16 -18.15 11.28
CA VAL A 194 10.52 -18.79 12.56
C VAL A 194 11.75 -19.68 12.41
N ILE A 195 11.82 -20.50 11.35
CA ILE A 195 13.00 -21.34 11.07
C ILE A 195 14.23 -20.45 10.83
N GLY A 196 14.10 -19.40 10.03
CA GLY A 196 15.19 -18.47 9.72
C GLY A 196 15.70 -17.74 10.97
N MET A 197 14.81 -17.37 11.90
CA MET A 197 15.21 -16.81 13.19
C MET A 197 16.05 -17.79 14.03
N GLN A 198 15.63 -19.06 14.08
CA GLN A 198 16.34 -20.09 14.85
C GLN A 198 17.70 -20.41 14.24
N MET A 199 17.81 -20.43 12.91
CA MET A 199 19.04 -20.80 12.21
C MET A 199 20.02 -19.63 12.06
N PHE A 200 19.54 -18.46 11.62
CA PHE A 200 20.39 -17.33 11.19
C PHE A 200 20.32 -16.13 12.16
N GLY A 201 19.54 -16.20 13.24
CA GLY A 201 19.37 -15.08 14.17
C GLY A 201 20.62 -14.71 14.97
N LYS A 202 21.62 -15.61 15.05
CA LYS A 202 22.88 -15.40 15.78
C LYS A 202 24.01 -14.78 14.93
N ILE A 203 23.78 -14.57 13.63
CA ILE A 203 24.77 -13.95 12.74
C ILE A 203 24.98 -12.48 13.14
N ARG A 204 26.24 -12.05 13.15
CA ARG A 204 26.63 -10.67 13.42
C ARG A 204 26.08 -9.75 12.33
N LEU A 205 25.61 -8.58 12.75
CA LEU A 205 25.17 -7.56 11.82
C LEU A 205 26.37 -6.71 11.41
N ASP A 206 26.63 -6.62 10.12
CA ASP A 206 27.71 -5.80 9.58
C ASP A 206 27.18 -4.89 8.46
N ALA A 207 27.65 -3.65 8.40
CA ALA A 207 27.20 -2.67 7.40
C ALA A 207 27.67 -3.03 5.98
N GLU A 208 28.79 -3.74 5.87
CA GLU A 208 29.39 -4.12 4.59
C GLU A 208 28.82 -5.42 4.01
N THR A 209 28.08 -6.18 4.82
CA THR A 209 27.48 -7.46 4.39
C THR A 209 25.99 -7.34 4.09
N HIS A 210 25.44 -8.36 3.43
CA HIS A 210 24.01 -8.45 3.18
C HIS A 210 23.19 -8.74 4.45
N ILE A 211 23.84 -9.13 5.55
CA ILE A 211 23.20 -9.29 6.87
C ILE A 211 23.54 -8.07 7.74
N ASN A 212 22.62 -7.12 7.77
CA ASN A 212 22.82 -5.82 8.41
C ASN A 212 21.62 -5.42 9.27
N ARG A 213 21.66 -4.21 9.86
CA ARG A 213 20.59 -3.71 10.75
C ARG A 213 19.19 -3.73 10.11
N ASN A 214 19.10 -3.57 8.79
CA ASN A 214 17.84 -3.51 8.06
C ASN A 214 17.46 -4.87 7.44
N ASN A 215 18.43 -5.77 7.24
CA ASN A 215 18.24 -7.07 6.62
C ASN A 215 18.80 -8.19 7.51
N ASN A 216 18.00 -8.74 8.43
CA ASN A 216 18.44 -9.75 9.38
C ASN A 216 17.31 -10.64 9.90
N PHE A 217 17.70 -11.73 10.59
CA PHE A 217 16.82 -12.74 11.15
C PHE A 217 16.66 -12.64 12.68
N ARG A 218 16.93 -11.49 13.31
CA ARG A 218 16.87 -11.38 14.79
C ARG A 218 15.43 -11.36 15.34
N THR A 219 14.52 -10.74 14.60
CA THR A 219 13.11 -10.62 14.99
C THR A 219 12.21 -11.17 13.90
N PHE A 220 10.98 -11.53 14.27
CA PHE A 220 10.01 -12.10 13.34
C PHE A 220 9.70 -11.16 12.16
N PHE A 221 9.50 -9.88 12.44
CA PHE A 221 9.20 -8.89 11.40
C PHE A 221 10.41 -8.67 10.47
N SER A 222 11.62 -8.56 11.02
CA SER A 222 12.84 -8.46 10.21
C SER A 222 13.03 -9.70 9.32
N ALA A 223 12.89 -10.91 9.87
CA ALA A 223 12.97 -12.16 9.12
C ALA A 223 11.92 -12.23 8.01
N SER A 224 10.69 -11.81 8.30
CA SER A 224 9.60 -11.72 7.32
C SER A 224 9.91 -10.72 6.20
N LEU A 225 10.57 -9.60 6.49
CA LEU A 225 11.04 -8.65 5.47
C LEU A 225 12.16 -9.23 4.62
N VAL A 226 13.10 -9.99 5.21
CA VAL A 226 14.14 -10.69 4.42
C VAL A 226 13.51 -11.71 3.47
N LEU A 227 12.51 -12.46 3.94
CA LEU A 227 11.76 -13.40 3.11
C LEU A 227 10.94 -12.70 2.03
N PHE A 228 10.34 -11.55 2.34
CA PHE A 228 9.62 -10.73 1.36
C PHE A 228 10.56 -10.24 0.26
N ARG A 229 11.72 -9.71 0.64
CA ARG A 229 12.81 -9.35 -0.26
C ARG A 229 13.28 -10.53 -1.12
N SER A 230 13.36 -11.72 -0.52
CA SER A 230 13.74 -12.93 -1.24
C SER A 230 12.65 -13.37 -2.23
N ALA A 231 11.38 -13.23 -1.86
CA ALA A 231 10.23 -13.58 -2.69
C ALA A 231 10.07 -12.64 -3.90
N THR A 232 10.43 -11.36 -3.76
CA THR A 232 10.49 -10.43 -4.89
C THR A 232 11.69 -10.68 -5.81
N GLY A 233 12.57 -11.62 -5.45
CA GLY A 233 13.77 -11.97 -6.22
C GLY A 233 14.93 -10.99 -6.01
N GLU A 234 14.85 -10.08 -5.04
CA GLU A 234 15.87 -9.07 -4.81
C GLU A 234 17.05 -9.65 -4.02
N ALA A 235 18.20 -9.85 -4.68
CA ALA A 235 19.48 -10.20 -4.06
C ALA A 235 19.46 -11.42 -3.10
N TRP A 236 18.48 -12.32 -3.24
CA TRP A 236 18.31 -13.46 -2.33
C TRP A 236 19.53 -14.40 -2.30
N GLN A 237 20.26 -14.48 -3.42
CA GLN A 237 21.50 -15.26 -3.54
C GLN A 237 22.61 -14.67 -2.68
N GLU A 238 22.73 -13.35 -2.62
CA GLU A 238 23.74 -12.66 -1.80
C GLU A 238 23.43 -12.82 -0.31
N ILE A 239 22.14 -12.79 0.06
CA ILE A 239 21.67 -13.06 1.42
C ILE A 239 21.98 -14.51 1.82
N LEU A 240 21.70 -15.46 0.92
CA LEU A 240 22.06 -16.87 1.10
C LEU A 240 23.57 -17.02 1.33
N LEU A 241 24.39 -16.43 0.46
CA LEU A 241 25.85 -16.53 0.57
C LEU A 241 26.34 -15.89 1.88
N ALA A 242 25.77 -14.78 2.32
CA ALA A 242 26.11 -14.16 3.60
C ALA A 242 25.76 -15.03 4.82
N CYS A 243 24.77 -15.93 4.71
CA CYS A 243 24.43 -16.88 5.78
C CYS A 243 25.30 -18.15 5.79
N VAL A 244 25.88 -18.51 4.64
CA VAL A 244 26.61 -19.78 4.47
C VAL A 244 28.13 -19.59 4.42
N ASN A 245 28.61 -18.40 4.10
CA ASN A 245 30.05 -18.11 4.03
C ASN A 245 30.72 -18.30 5.39
N ALA A 246 31.93 -18.85 5.39
CA ALA A 246 32.76 -19.05 6.59
C ALA A 246 33.12 -17.73 7.29
N GLU A 247 33.08 -16.61 6.55
CA GLU A 247 33.28 -15.26 7.08
C GLU A 247 32.08 -14.75 7.91
N ALA A 248 30.96 -15.47 7.93
CA ALA A 248 29.80 -15.12 8.75
C ALA A 248 30.14 -15.26 10.23
N LYS A 249 30.46 -14.15 10.90
CA LYS A 249 30.82 -14.13 12.32
C LYS A 249 29.59 -14.20 13.23
N CYS A 250 29.78 -14.78 14.41
CA CYS A 250 28.75 -14.78 15.45
C CYS A 250 28.60 -13.40 16.12
N ASP A 251 27.36 -13.05 16.48
CA ASP A 251 27.09 -11.87 17.31
C ASP A 251 27.74 -11.99 18.69
N HIS A 252 28.20 -10.88 19.26
CA HIS A 252 28.90 -10.89 20.55
C HIS A 252 28.03 -11.34 21.73
N HIS A 253 26.70 -11.26 21.59
CA HIS A 253 25.75 -11.71 22.60
C HIS A 253 25.23 -13.14 22.36
N SER A 254 25.73 -13.81 21.33
CA SER A 254 25.31 -15.18 21.02
C SER A 254 26.05 -16.20 21.88
N ASP A 255 25.37 -17.28 22.26
CA ASP A 255 25.97 -18.36 23.05
C ASP A 255 27.28 -18.91 22.46
N PRO A 256 27.40 -19.16 21.13
CA PRO A 256 28.65 -19.64 20.54
C PRO A 256 29.82 -18.68 20.74
N TYR A 257 29.56 -17.36 20.70
CA TYR A 257 30.60 -16.37 20.94
C TYR A 257 30.99 -16.29 22.43
N ILE A 258 29.99 -16.34 23.31
CA ILE A 258 30.23 -16.30 24.77
C ILE A 258 31.03 -17.54 25.19
N GLU A 259 30.65 -18.72 24.72
CA GLU A 259 31.34 -19.99 24.99
C GLU A 259 32.80 -19.96 24.49
N TRP A 260 33.01 -19.52 23.24
CA TRP A 260 34.36 -19.32 22.71
C TRP A 260 35.17 -18.36 23.57
N LYS A 261 34.61 -17.20 23.95
CA LYS A 261 35.31 -16.20 24.78
C LYS A 261 35.69 -16.74 26.16
N THR A 262 34.83 -17.57 26.78
CA THR A 262 35.11 -18.16 28.09
C THR A 262 36.17 -19.25 28.05
N HIS A 263 36.23 -20.04 26.96
CA HIS A 263 37.18 -21.15 26.83
C HIS A 263 38.49 -20.76 26.14
N ASN A 264 38.55 -19.59 25.50
CA ASN A 264 39.75 -19.09 24.83
C ASN A 264 40.75 -18.47 25.82
N HIS A 265 41.34 -19.33 26.67
CA HIS A 265 42.48 -18.97 27.53
C HIS A 265 43.82 -18.98 26.79
N SER A 266 43.86 -19.48 25.55
CA SER A 266 45.07 -19.73 24.74
C SER A 266 45.42 -18.61 23.75
N GLY A 267 44.67 -17.50 23.73
CA GLY A 267 44.98 -16.33 22.90
C GLY A 267 44.69 -16.50 21.41
N GLN A 268 43.71 -17.33 21.03
CA GLN A 268 43.26 -17.42 19.64
C GLN A 268 42.64 -16.10 19.18
N THR A 269 43.12 -15.56 18.06
CA THR A 269 42.65 -14.30 17.45
C THR A 269 41.44 -14.47 16.54
N GLU A 270 41.16 -15.69 16.07
CA GLU A 270 40.07 -15.96 15.13
C GLU A 270 38.74 -16.20 15.87
N GLU A 271 37.76 -15.33 15.61
CA GLU A 271 36.41 -15.41 16.16
C GLU A 271 35.63 -16.61 15.56
N PRO A 272 34.66 -17.19 16.30
CA PRO A 272 33.87 -18.30 15.80
C PRO A 272 32.98 -17.88 14.64
N SER A 273 32.90 -18.74 13.61
CA SER A 273 31.96 -18.60 12.51
C SER A 273 30.58 -19.15 12.91
N CYS A 274 29.54 -18.42 12.53
CA CYS A 274 28.13 -18.78 12.68
C CYS A 274 27.52 -19.23 11.34
N GLN A 275 28.36 -19.74 10.43
CA GLN A 275 27.90 -20.24 9.13
C GLN A 275 26.92 -21.40 9.31
N GLN A 276 25.89 -21.43 8.46
CA GLN A 276 24.88 -22.47 8.48
C GLN A 276 24.70 -23.02 7.06
N LEU A 277 25.32 -24.16 6.75
CA LEU A 277 25.20 -24.83 5.43
C LEU A 277 23.75 -25.20 5.08
N VAL A 278 22.89 -25.33 6.09
CA VAL A 278 21.43 -25.49 5.94
C VAL A 278 20.78 -24.28 5.23
N GLY A 279 21.50 -23.16 5.08
CA GLY A 279 21.11 -22.02 4.25
C GLY A 279 20.75 -22.38 2.82
N TYR A 280 21.53 -23.25 2.15
CA TYR A 280 21.24 -23.66 0.77
C TYR A 280 19.84 -24.26 0.61
N PRO A 281 19.49 -25.37 1.30
CA PRO A 281 18.14 -25.93 1.18
C PRO A 281 17.05 -24.99 1.69
N TYR A 282 17.33 -24.14 2.70
CA TYR A 282 16.37 -23.17 3.21
C TYR A 282 15.94 -22.15 2.12
N PHE A 283 16.89 -21.41 1.53
CA PHE A 283 16.56 -20.37 0.57
C PHE A 283 16.07 -20.93 -0.76
N ILE A 284 16.66 -22.03 -1.24
CA ILE A 284 16.26 -22.66 -2.51
C ILE A 284 14.83 -23.22 -2.40
N SER A 285 14.51 -23.93 -1.31
CA SER A 285 13.16 -24.46 -1.11
C SER A 285 12.12 -23.34 -0.95
N PHE A 286 12.45 -22.29 -0.20
CA PHE A 286 11.60 -21.12 -0.05
C PHE A 286 11.28 -20.49 -1.41
N TYR A 287 12.31 -20.24 -2.22
CA TYR A 287 12.14 -19.60 -3.53
C TYR A 287 11.27 -20.44 -4.47
N ILE A 288 11.49 -21.76 -4.52
CA ILE A 288 10.70 -22.68 -5.35
C ILE A 288 9.24 -22.71 -4.90
N ILE A 289 9.00 -22.89 -3.60
CA ILE A 289 7.64 -22.97 -3.05
C ILE A 289 6.92 -21.63 -3.19
N CYS A 290 7.59 -20.52 -2.91
CA CYS A 290 7.03 -19.17 -3.02
C CYS A 290 6.74 -18.77 -4.48
N SER A 291 7.53 -19.23 -5.44
CA SER A 291 7.26 -18.97 -6.87
C SER A 291 6.12 -19.84 -7.41
N PHE A 292 5.86 -20.97 -6.78
CA PHE A 292 4.76 -21.88 -7.15
C PHE A 292 3.40 -21.41 -6.61
N LEU A 293 3.37 -20.84 -5.40
CA LEU A 293 2.19 -20.31 -4.72
C LEU A 293 1.76 -18.94 -5.26
#